data_AF-A0A1D8T6F1-F1
#
_entry.id   AF-A0A1D8T6F1-F1
#
_cell.length_a   1.000
_cell.length_b   1.000
_cell.length_c   1.000
_cell.angle_alpha   90.00
_cell.angle_beta   90.00
_cell.angle_gamma   90.00
#
_symmetry.space_group_name_H-M   'P 1'
#
loop_
_entity.id
_entity.type
_entity.pdbx_description
1 polymer ?
#
loop_
_entity_poly.entity_id
_entity_poly.type
_entity_poly.pdbx_seq_one_letter_code
_entity_poly.pdbx_strand_id
1 'polypeptide(L)'
;MSANSPAPDRTLILMRHGKAGYSESATDHERPLTTRGRREAGLAGEWLRSNQPTIDAVLCSSARRTRETLEATRIDAPTRVVDGLYGAYPGRVLEEIAQIEPAVRTLLVVGHAPGMPLTALDLADDLDTGAARLIREKFPTSALAVLTVPCEWDELTSRAALLTTLHIPR
;
A
#
# COMPACT_ATOMS: atom_id res chain seq x y z
N MET A 1 -20.18 24.97 -22.27
CA MET A 1 -19.89 23.61 -21.79
C MET A 1 -18.74 23.76 -20.82
N SER A 2 -19.02 23.63 -19.53
CA SER A 2 -18.11 23.98 -18.45
C SER A 2 -16.83 23.15 -18.53
N ALA A 3 -15.68 23.82 -18.50
CA ALA A 3 -14.41 23.17 -18.26
C ALA A 3 -14.48 22.56 -16.85
N ASN A 4 -14.58 21.25 -16.78
CA ASN A 4 -14.45 20.51 -15.53
C ASN A 4 -13.01 20.75 -15.06
N SER A 5 -12.82 21.51 -13.98
CA SER A 5 -11.51 21.56 -13.34
C SER A 5 -11.14 20.12 -12.97
N PRO A 6 -9.93 19.62 -13.28
CA PRO A 6 -9.56 18.28 -12.90
C PRO A 6 -9.73 18.15 -11.38
N ALA A 7 -10.43 17.09 -10.94
CA ALA A 7 -10.48 16.77 -9.53
C ALA A 7 -9.03 16.68 -9.00
N PRO A 8 -8.74 17.17 -7.78
CA PRO A 8 -7.40 17.06 -7.23
C PRO A 8 -6.94 15.59 -7.23
N ASP A 9 -5.67 15.37 -7.54
CA ASP A 9 -5.11 14.03 -7.65
C ASP A 9 -5.28 13.22 -6.35
N ARG A 10 -5.50 11.91 -6.49
CA ARG A 10 -5.56 10.97 -5.38
C ARG A 10 -4.17 10.43 -5.05
N THR A 11 -3.99 10.00 -3.81
CA THR A 11 -2.74 9.38 -3.34
C THR A 11 -2.98 7.91 -3.02
N LEU A 12 -2.27 7.02 -3.71
CA LEU A 12 -2.27 5.58 -3.43
C LEU A 12 -0.95 5.19 -2.75
N ILE A 13 -1.05 4.56 -1.60
CA ILE A 13 0.11 4.05 -0.84
C ILE A 13 0.02 2.53 -0.78
N LEU A 14 1.03 1.85 -1.33
CA LEU A 14 1.13 0.39 -1.34
C LEU A 14 2.22 -0.05 -0.37
N MET A 15 1.85 -0.65 0.76
CA MET A 15 2.77 -1.06 1.83
C MET A 15 2.87 -2.58 1.93
N ARG A 16 4.10 -3.10 1.92
CA ARG A 16 4.36 -4.49 2.29
C ARG A 16 4.38 -4.61 3.81
N HIS A 17 3.77 -5.68 4.33
CA HIS A 17 3.82 -5.99 5.76
C HIS A 17 5.23 -6.00 6.35
N GLY A 18 5.33 -5.75 7.66
CA GLY A 18 6.57 -5.81 8.42
C GLY A 18 7.12 -7.22 8.57
N LYS A 19 8.36 -7.35 9.05
CA LYS A 19 9.03 -8.66 9.17
C LYS A 19 8.25 -9.60 10.09
N ALA A 20 7.71 -10.67 9.51
CA ALA A 20 6.98 -11.71 10.24
C ALA A 20 7.92 -12.79 10.79
N GLY A 21 7.60 -13.31 11.98
CA GLY A 21 8.29 -14.42 12.61
C GLY A 21 7.76 -15.78 12.14
N TYR A 22 8.17 -16.83 12.84
CA TYR A 22 7.56 -18.15 12.75
C TYR A 22 6.54 -18.31 13.89
N SER A 23 5.57 -19.19 13.67
CA SER A 23 4.72 -19.73 14.73
C SER A 23 4.85 -21.24 14.68
N GLU A 24 5.25 -21.88 15.78
CA GLU A 24 5.43 -23.34 15.83
C GLU A 24 4.11 -24.11 15.70
N SER A 25 2.99 -23.44 15.94
CA SER A 25 1.65 -24.03 16.05
C SER A 25 0.59 -23.35 15.18
N ALA A 26 0.94 -22.33 14.39
CA ALA A 26 -0.04 -21.57 13.60
C ALA A 26 0.22 -21.64 12.10
N THR A 27 -0.85 -21.52 11.32
CA THR A 27 -0.82 -21.46 9.84
C THR A 27 0.00 -20.25 9.37
N ASP A 28 0.41 -20.21 8.10
CA ASP A 28 1.15 -19.04 7.58
C ASP A 28 0.39 -17.72 7.82
N HIS A 29 -0.93 -17.76 7.68
CA HIS A 29 -1.83 -16.62 7.85
C HIS A 29 -1.76 -16.02 9.26
N GLU A 30 -1.50 -16.85 10.26
CA GLU A 30 -1.43 -16.48 11.69
C GLU A 30 -0.02 -16.17 12.18
N ARG A 31 0.97 -16.05 11.28
CA ARG A 31 2.33 -15.65 11.67
C ARG A 31 2.34 -14.21 12.20
N PRO A 32 2.87 -13.97 13.42
CA PRO A 32 2.96 -12.62 13.98
C PRO A 32 4.13 -11.83 13.38
N LEU A 33 4.13 -10.51 13.59
CA LEU A 33 5.32 -9.68 13.43
C LEU A 33 6.39 -10.05 14.46
N THR A 34 7.64 -9.98 14.02
CA THR A 34 8.79 -9.90 14.92
C THR A 34 8.84 -8.53 15.61
N THR A 35 9.60 -8.41 16.70
CA THR A 35 9.90 -7.12 17.35
C THR A 35 10.47 -6.10 16.35
N ARG A 36 11.39 -6.56 15.48
CA ARG A 36 11.94 -5.73 14.39
C ARG A 36 10.86 -5.28 13.42
N GLY A 37 10.00 -6.20 12.97
CA GLY A 37 8.91 -5.88 12.05
C GLY A 37 7.94 -4.85 12.60
N ARG A 38 7.60 -4.95 13.90
CA ARG A 38 6.75 -3.98 14.60
C ARG A 38 7.43 -2.60 14.69
N ARG A 39 8.72 -2.55 15.01
CA ARG A 39 9.50 -1.28 15.02
C ARG A 39 9.54 -0.63 13.64
N GLU A 40 9.91 -1.38 12.59
CA GLU A 40 10.00 -0.85 11.22
C GLU A 40 8.64 -0.38 10.70
N ALA A 41 7.55 -1.08 11.03
CA ALA A 41 6.19 -0.63 10.71
C ALA A 41 5.82 0.68 11.45
N GLY A 42 6.23 0.84 12.71
CA GLY A 42 6.06 2.10 13.43
C GLY A 42 6.77 3.28 12.78
N LEU A 43 8.00 3.07 12.33
CA LEU A 43 8.77 4.08 11.58
C LEU A 43 8.13 4.42 10.23
N ALA A 44 7.59 3.42 9.53
CA ALA A 44 6.80 3.65 8.32
C ALA A 44 5.59 4.55 8.60
N GLY A 45 4.86 4.29 9.69
CA GLY A 45 3.72 5.09 10.11
C GLY A 45 4.07 6.52 10.51
N GLU A 46 5.19 6.72 11.19
CA GLU A 46 5.73 8.05 11.49
C GLU A 46 6.06 8.83 10.21
N TRP A 47 6.73 8.18 9.26
CA TRP A 47 7.01 8.77 7.96
C TRP A 47 5.72 9.14 7.22
N LEU A 48 4.72 8.24 7.18
CA LEU A 48 3.43 8.50 6.54
C LEU A 48 2.75 9.75 7.10
N ARG A 49 2.59 9.84 8.43
CA ARG A 49 1.97 11.01 9.07
C ARG A 49 2.73 12.33 8.85
N SER A 50 4.04 12.25 8.59
CA SER A 50 4.89 13.43 8.44
C SER A 50 5.04 13.89 6.99
N ASN A 51 4.80 13.00 6.01
CA ASN A 51 5.15 13.25 4.60
C ASN A 51 3.98 13.06 3.63
N GLN A 52 2.86 12.47 4.07
CA GLN A 52 1.69 12.22 3.23
C GLN A 52 0.48 12.98 3.78
N PRO A 53 -0.54 13.25 2.92
CA PRO A 53 -1.84 13.69 3.41
C PRO A 53 -2.43 12.69 4.42
N THR A 54 -3.42 13.14 5.18
CA THR A 54 -4.20 12.25 6.04
C THR A 54 -4.73 11.07 5.23
N ILE A 55 -4.53 9.86 5.75
CA ILE A 55 -5.06 8.64 5.13
C ILE A 55 -6.56 8.58 5.41
N ASP A 56 -7.38 8.55 4.36
CA ASP A 56 -8.83 8.55 4.49
C ASP A 56 -9.40 7.15 4.63
N ALA A 57 -8.74 6.15 4.05
CA ALA A 57 -9.16 4.75 4.10
C ALA A 57 -7.98 3.79 4.02
N VAL A 58 -8.20 2.58 4.55
CA VAL A 58 -7.22 1.49 4.51
C VAL A 58 -7.86 0.21 3.97
N LEU A 59 -7.17 -0.44 3.04
CA LEU A 59 -7.36 -1.85 2.73
C LEU A 59 -6.24 -2.67 3.36
N CYS A 60 -6.60 -3.64 4.18
CA CYS A 60 -5.61 -4.48 4.87
C CYS A 60 -5.88 -5.95 4.56
N SER A 61 -4.86 -6.68 4.12
CA SER A 61 -4.97 -8.14 4.04
C SER A 61 -5.32 -8.74 5.41
N SER A 62 -6.12 -9.78 5.40
CA SER A 62 -6.54 -10.47 6.62
C SER A 62 -5.43 -11.24 7.37
N ALA A 63 -4.23 -11.39 6.82
CA ALA A 63 -3.16 -12.05 7.57
C ALA A 63 -2.85 -11.30 8.87
N ARG A 64 -2.50 -12.04 9.93
CA ARG A 64 -2.15 -11.44 11.21
C ARG A 64 -1.02 -10.42 11.08
N ARG A 65 0.04 -10.75 10.35
CA ARG A 65 1.19 -9.85 10.10
C ARG A 65 0.83 -8.53 9.42
N THR A 66 -0.17 -8.50 8.53
CA THR A 66 -0.60 -7.26 7.85
C THR A 66 -1.42 -6.39 8.81
N ARG A 67 -2.31 -6.99 9.59
CA ARG A 67 -3.07 -6.29 10.65
C ARG A 67 -2.16 -5.70 11.73
N GLU A 68 -1.20 -6.48 12.23
CA GLU A 68 -0.22 -6.00 13.21
C GLU A 68 0.72 -4.93 12.61
N THR A 69 0.98 -4.96 11.29
CA THR A 69 1.72 -3.89 10.61
C THR A 69 0.92 -2.60 10.66
N LEU A 70 -0.36 -2.65 10.28
CA LEU A 70 -1.25 -1.49 10.31
C LEU A 70 -1.40 -0.93 11.73
N GLU A 71 -1.61 -1.79 12.73
CA GLU A 71 -1.66 -1.36 14.13
C GLU A 71 -0.37 -0.62 14.53
N ALA A 72 0.79 -1.19 14.18
CA ALA A 72 2.07 -0.59 14.50
C ALA A 72 2.30 0.75 13.80
N THR A 73 1.73 0.98 12.61
CA THR A 73 1.84 2.27 11.92
C THR A 73 1.13 3.38 12.70
N ARG A 74 0.13 3.08 13.54
CA ARG A 74 -0.73 4.07 14.21
C ARG A 74 -1.46 5.00 13.23
N ILE A 75 -1.81 4.48 12.06
CA ILE A 75 -2.76 5.14 11.17
C ILE A 75 -4.16 4.82 11.68
N ASP A 76 -4.92 5.87 12.00
CA ASP A 76 -6.30 5.78 12.45
C ASP A 76 -7.22 6.25 11.31
N ALA A 77 -7.76 5.28 10.57
CA ALA A 77 -8.61 5.51 9.42
C ALA A 77 -9.56 4.31 9.24
N PRO A 78 -10.76 4.52 8.66
CA PRO A 78 -11.67 3.44 8.28
C PRO A 78 -10.93 2.32 7.54
N THR A 79 -10.94 1.12 8.12
CA THR A 79 -10.17 -0.01 7.62
C THR A 79 -11.09 -1.14 7.19
N ARG A 80 -10.96 -1.57 5.94
CA ARG A 80 -11.58 -2.80 5.43
C ARG A 80 -10.55 -3.92 5.41
N VAL A 81 -10.82 -5.00 6.15
CA VAL A 81 -10.02 -6.21 6.13
C VAL A 81 -10.48 -7.08 4.97
N VAL A 82 -9.54 -7.53 4.14
CA VAL A 82 -9.81 -8.18 2.86
C VAL A 82 -9.02 -9.47 2.73
N ASP A 83 -9.71 -10.61 2.69
CA ASP A 83 -9.08 -11.92 2.44
C ASP A 83 -8.42 -11.99 1.06
N GLY A 84 -9.06 -11.40 0.05
CA GLY A 84 -8.56 -11.34 -1.33
C GLY A 84 -7.20 -10.66 -1.49
N LEU A 85 -6.72 -9.88 -0.51
CA LEU A 85 -5.38 -9.30 -0.53
C LEU A 85 -4.28 -10.25 -0.04
N TYR A 86 -4.61 -11.39 0.56
CA TYR A 86 -3.64 -12.41 0.96
C TYR A 86 -3.10 -13.15 -0.26
N GLY A 87 -1.83 -12.94 -0.59
CA GLY A 87 -1.22 -13.53 -1.79
C GLY A 87 -1.68 -12.90 -3.11
N ALA A 88 -2.31 -11.72 -3.07
CA ALA A 88 -2.81 -11.03 -4.25
C ALA A 88 -1.70 -10.61 -5.22
N TYR A 89 -2.06 -10.60 -6.50
CA TYR A 89 -1.31 -10.01 -7.61
C TYR A 89 -2.03 -8.73 -8.10
N PRO A 90 -1.39 -7.90 -8.95
CA PRO A 90 -1.91 -6.57 -9.31
C PRO A 90 -3.38 -6.54 -9.69
N GLY A 91 -3.84 -7.46 -10.55
CA GLY A 91 -5.27 -7.52 -10.93
C GLY A 91 -6.21 -7.60 -9.73
N ARG A 92 -5.93 -8.48 -8.75
CA ARG A 92 -6.77 -8.57 -7.55
C ARG A 92 -6.65 -7.36 -6.64
N VAL A 93 -5.47 -6.74 -6.56
CA VAL A 93 -5.29 -5.51 -5.79
C VAL A 93 -6.10 -4.36 -6.40
N LEU A 94 -6.09 -4.22 -7.74
CA LEU A 94 -6.88 -3.21 -8.46
C LEU A 94 -8.38 -3.45 -8.34
N GLU A 95 -8.84 -4.70 -8.40
CA GLU A 95 -10.25 -5.04 -8.14
C GLU A 95 -10.73 -4.55 -6.76
N GLU A 96 -9.89 -4.64 -5.73
CA GLU A 96 -10.23 -4.17 -4.39
C GLU A 96 -10.16 -2.65 -4.26
N ILE A 97 -9.23 -2.00 -4.96
CA ILE A 97 -9.11 -0.55 -5.03
C ILE A 97 -10.32 0.07 -5.76
N ALA A 98 -10.80 -0.55 -6.84
CA ALA A 98 -11.95 -0.09 -7.60
C ALA A 98 -13.25 -0.01 -6.79
N GLN A 99 -13.33 -0.69 -5.64
CA GLN A 99 -14.49 -0.64 -4.74
C GLN A 99 -14.41 0.48 -3.70
N ILE A 100 -13.36 1.29 -3.71
CA ILE A 100 -13.19 2.40 -2.78
C ILE A 100 -14.15 3.54 -3.12
N GLU A 101 -14.72 4.14 -2.08
CA GLU A 101 -15.63 5.28 -2.24
C GLU A 101 -14.93 6.44 -3.00
N PRO A 102 -15.61 7.06 -3.99
CA PRO A 102 -15.03 8.15 -4.78
C PRO A 102 -14.48 9.33 -3.96
N ALA A 103 -15.03 9.53 -2.76
CA ALA A 103 -14.64 10.58 -1.83
C ALA A 103 -13.26 10.37 -1.16
N VAL A 104 -12.75 9.13 -1.12
CA VAL A 104 -11.43 8.81 -0.56
C VAL A 104 -10.35 9.43 -1.45
N ARG A 105 -9.50 10.28 -0.86
CA ARG A 105 -8.39 10.93 -1.55
C ARG A 105 -7.06 10.27 -1.29
N THR A 106 -6.86 9.69 -0.12
CA THR A 106 -5.63 8.99 0.25
C THR A 106 -5.94 7.58 0.72
N LEU A 107 -5.50 6.58 -0.05
CA LEU A 107 -5.72 5.18 0.23
C LEU A 107 -4.41 4.49 0.63
N LEU A 108 -4.40 3.82 1.78
CA LEU A 108 -3.33 2.90 2.17
C LEU A 108 -3.76 1.46 1.92
N VAL A 109 -2.94 0.69 1.20
CA VAL A 109 -3.11 -0.75 1.03
C VAL A 109 -1.97 -1.48 1.73
N VAL A 110 -2.27 -2.31 2.73
CA VAL A 110 -1.30 -3.12 3.46
C VAL A 110 -1.41 -4.58 3.04
N GLY A 111 -0.39 -5.07 2.33
CA GLY A 111 -0.40 -6.39 1.71
C GLY A 111 0.97 -7.10 1.73
N HIS A 112 1.19 -7.94 0.72
CA HIS A 112 2.31 -8.87 0.66
C HIS A 112 3.19 -8.60 -0.57
N ALA A 113 4.44 -9.08 -0.51
CA ALA A 113 5.21 -9.29 -1.72
C ALA A 113 4.83 -10.67 -2.32
N PRO A 114 4.80 -10.80 -3.67
CA PRO A 114 5.18 -9.79 -4.65
C PRO A 114 4.06 -8.80 -5.02
N GLY A 115 2.83 -8.98 -4.54
CA GLY A 115 1.66 -8.17 -4.90
C GLY A 115 1.86 -6.66 -4.85
N MET A 116 2.29 -6.12 -3.70
CA MET A 116 2.48 -4.66 -3.52
C MET A 116 3.51 -4.06 -4.48
N PRO A 117 4.77 -4.55 -4.56
CA PRO A 117 5.74 -3.99 -5.52
C PRO A 117 5.33 -4.17 -6.98
N LEU A 118 4.71 -5.30 -7.34
CA LEU A 118 4.24 -5.51 -8.72
C LEU A 118 3.10 -4.55 -9.06
N THR A 119 2.19 -4.26 -8.13
CA THR A 119 1.09 -3.31 -8.36
C THR A 119 1.64 -1.90 -8.55
N ALA A 120 2.63 -1.49 -7.75
CA ALA A 120 3.29 -0.19 -7.92
C ALA A 120 3.94 -0.04 -9.30
N LEU A 121 4.63 -1.07 -9.78
CA LEU A 121 5.27 -1.07 -11.10
C LEU A 121 4.28 -1.19 -12.26
N ASP A 122 3.16 -1.89 -12.06
CA ASP A 122 2.11 -2.01 -13.07
C ASP A 122 1.40 -0.67 -13.31
N LEU A 123 1.11 0.06 -12.24
CA LEU A 123 0.46 1.36 -12.27
C LEU A 123 1.36 2.50 -12.75
N ALA A 124 2.68 2.43 -12.50
CA ALA A 124 3.63 3.47 -12.87
C ALA A 124 3.58 3.78 -14.36
N ASP A 125 3.28 5.03 -14.72
CA ASP A 125 3.30 5.57 -16.07
C ASP A 125 4.72 5.57 -16.69
N ASP A 126 5.73 5.86 -15.87
CA ASP A 126 7.15 5.83 -16.23
C ASP A 126 7.94 4.85 -15.35
N LEU A 127 8.51 3.83 -16.01
CA LEU A 127 9.37 2.83 -15.38
C LEU A 127 10.83 3.26 -15.28
N ASP A 128 11.25 4.35 -15.91
CA ASP A 128 12.61 4.87 -15.86
C ASP A 128 12.82 5.87 -14.71
N THR A 129 11.83 6.05 -13.84
CA THR A 129 12.00 6.82 -12.61
C THR A 129 12.96 6.15 -11.62
N GLY A 130 13.58 6.96 -10.76
CA GLY A 130 14.44 6.45 -9.68
C GLY A 130 13.67 5.51 -8.72
N ALA A 131 12.41 5.85 -8.41
CA ALA A 131 11.56 5.01 -7.59
C ALA A 131 11.27 3.65 -8.25
N ALA A 132 10.91 3.62 -9.53
CA ALA A 132 10.65 2.38 -10.25
C ALA A 132 11.91 1.48 -10.32
N ARG A 133 13.08 2.07 -10.57
CA ARG A 133 14.36 1.33 -10.53
C ARG A 133 14.64 0.73 -9.16
N LEU A 134 14.44 1.49 -8.08
CA LEU A 134 14.64 1.00 -6.72
C LEU A 134 13.66 -0.12 -6.35
N ILE A 135 12.38 -0.03 -6.75
CA ILE A 135 11.40 -1.11 -6.50
C ILE A 135 11.83 -2.40 -7.20
N ARG A 136 12.35 -2.32 -8.43
CA ARG A 136 12.88 -3.48 -9.17
C ARG A 136 14.11 -4.08 -8.49
N GLU A 137 14.93 -3.27 -7.83
CA GLU A 137 16.06 -3.75 -7.03
C GLU A 137 15.59 -4.40 -5.73
N LYS A 138 14.69 -3.74 -4.98
CA LYS A 138 14.22 -4.22 -3.67
C LYS A 138 12.91 -3.58 -3.21
N PHE A 139 12.11 -4.40 -2.52
CA PHE A 139 10.94 -3.97 -1.77
C PHE A 139 10.87 -4.73 -0.43
N PRO A 140 11.72 -4.36 0.56
CA PRO A 140 11.82 -5.09 1.82
C PRO A 140 10.54 -4.96 2.66
N THR A 141 10.47 -5.69 3.77
CA THR A 141 9.35 -5.59 4.72
C THR A 141 9.19 -4.16 5.25
N SER A 142 7.96 -3.75 5.50
CA SER A 142 7.57 -2.37 5.88
C SER A 142 7.85 -1.29 4.83
N ALA A 143 8.42 -1.62 3.67
CA ALA A 143 8.56 -0.66 2.57
C ALA A 143 7.19 -0.29 2.00
N LEU A 144 7.09 0.96 1.51
CA LEU A 144 5.90 1.49 0.87
C LEU A 144 6.24 2.25 -0.40
N ALA A 145 5.38 2.12 -1.41
CA ALA A 145 5.38 2.96 -2.60
C ALA A 145 4.26 4.00 -2.50
N VAL A 146 4.50 5.20 -2.99
CA VAL A 146 3.51 6.27 -3.10
C VAL A 146 3.29 6.58 -4.58
N LEU A 147 2.04 6.63 -5.00
CA LEU A 147 1.62 6.98 -6.35
C LEU A 147 0.61 8.12 -6.32
N THR A 148 0.73 9.03 -7.27
CA THR A 148 -0.29 10.04 -7.58
C THR A 148 -1.21 9.48 -8.67
N VAL A 149 -2.51 9.46 -8.39
CA VAL A 149 -3.55 8.87 -9.24
C VAL A 149 -4.45 10.00 -9.78
N PRO A 150 -4.42 10.27 -11.10
CA PRO A 150 -5.15 11.38 -11.73
C PRO A 150 -6.59 11.02 -12.14
N CYS A 151 -7.06 9.81 -11.83
CA CYS A 151 -8.38 9.31 -12.20
C CYS A 151 -9.19 8.83 -10.97
N GLU A 152 -10.43 8.38 -11.20
CA GLU A 152 -11.23 7.71 -10.18
C GLU A 152 -10.66 6.33 -9.83
N TRP A 153 -11.00 5.80 -8.65
CA TRP A 153 -10.46 4.51 -8.19
C TRP A 153 -10.88 3.33 -9.07
N ASP A 154 -12.08 3.38 -9.64
CA ASP A 154 -12.63 2.37 -10.55
C ASP A 154 -12.13 2.50 -11.99
N GLU A 155 -11.49 3.63 -12.33
CA GLU A 155 -10.81 3.87 -13.61
C GLU A 155 -9.31 3.53 -13.55
N LEU A 156 -8.79 3.22 -12.38
CA LEU A 156 -7.36 2.96 -12.16
C LEU A 156 -6.93 1.66 -12.85
N THR A 157 -6.08 1.81 -13.87
CA THR A 157 -5.57 0.70 -14.68
C THR A 157 -4.04 0.78 -14.81
N SER A 158 -3.42 -0.21 -15.45
CA SER A 158 -1.98 -0.22 -15.68
C SER A 158 -1.51 1.06 -16.38
N ARG A 159 -0.35 1.58 -16.00
CA ARG A 159 0.25 2.84 -16.50
C ARG A 159 -0.57 4.11 -16.25
N ALA A 160 -1.55 4.07 -15.35
CA ALA A 160 -2.42 5.22 -15.10
C ALA A 160 -2.00 6.12 -13.93
N ALA A 161 -0.86 5.87 -13.28
CA ALA A 161 -0.45 6.62 -12.08
C ALA A 161 1.03 6.99 -12.09
N LEU A 162 1.36 8.14 -11.50
CA LEU A 162 2.74 8.58 -11.34
C LEU A 162 3.34 7.97 -10.07
N LEU A 163 4.36 7.13 -10.21
CA LEU A 163 5.11 6.59 -9.06
C LEU A 163 6.09 7.64 -8.53
N THR A 164 5.77 8.25 -7.39
CA THR A 164 6.52 9.37 -6.84
C THR A 164 7.59 8.97 -5.84
N THR A 165 7.39 7.90 -5.08
CA THR A 165 8.29 7.54 -3.97
C THR A 165 8.32 6.03 -3.70
N LEU A 166 9.51 5.53 -3.37
CA LEU A 166 9.70 4.33 -2.56
C LEU A 166 10.31 4.75 -1.23
N HIS A 167 9.66 4.43 -0.12
CA HIS A 167 10.20 4.62 1.22
C HIS A 167 10.52 3.27 1.87
N ILE A 168 11.73 3.17 2.43
CA ILE A 168 12.19 2.01 3.19
C ILE A 168 12.51 2.50 4.62
N PRO A 169 11.71 2.11 5.63
CA PRO A 169 11.95 2.50 7.02
C PRO A 169 13.30 1.96 7.53
N ARG A 170 14.00 2.72 8.38
CA ARG A 170 15.30 2.35 8.98
C ARG A 170 15.29 2.58 10.49
#